data_AF-A0A7C2LJZ0-F1
#
_entry.id   AF-A0A7C2LJZ0-F1
#
_cell.length_a   1.000
_cell.length_b   1.000
_cell.length_c   1.000
_cell.angle_alpha   90.00
_cell.angle_beta   90.00
_cell.angle_gamma   90.00
#
_symmetry.space_group_name_H-M   'P 1'
#
loop_
_entity.id
_entity.type
_entity.pdbx_description
1 polymer ?
#
loop_
_entity_poly.entity_id
_entity_poly.type
_entity_poly.pdbx_seq_one_letter_code
_entity_poly.pdbx_strand_id
1 'polypeptide(L)'
;MVFVKKNFRRGHCYYTIVEGYRDGGKVKHRTLLYLGRLETLDDEKRRRIEAIIRKVPEEKLPEIKTCMEELDIPLIRDQGDVEILYRIAGKLELRGIINGHVVKTSGVDVGSQMVVLAINQCLDALALDNVDLWYHHTILEEQLGIPFYKLNVENLCKAMDYIYEPIMDGKGRMIDVKDNAQPIQQSIVEKLKGLYDIK
;
A
#
# COMPACT_ATOMS: atom_id res chain seq x y z
N MET A 1 -11.98 -15.19 -31.04
CA MET A 1 -11.39 -15.33 -29.69
C MET A 1 -11.51 -14.00 -28.99
N VAL A 2 -12.20 -13.98 -27.85
CA VAL A 2 -12.33 -12.81 -26.99
C VAL A 2 -11.18 -12.76 -25.98
N PHE A 3 -10.60 -11.58 -25.75
CA PHE A 3 -9.54 -11.38 -24.77
C PHE A 3 -9.42 -9.91 -24.35
N VAL A 4 -8.69 -9.66 -23.26
CA VAL A 4 -8.40 -8.31 -22.76
C VAL A 4 -7.19 -7.72 -23.47
N LYS A 5 -7.35 -6.50 -23.98
CA LYS A 5 -6.28 -5.73 -24.60
C LYS A 5 -5.97 -4.50 -23.77
N LYS A 6 -4.71 -4.34 -23.37
CA LYS A 6 -4.17 -3.08 -22.82
C LYS A 6 -3.80 -2.12 -23.94
N ASN A 7 -4.17 -0.86 -23.78
CA ASN A 7 -3.81 0.22 -24.70
C ASN A 7 -3.24 1.40 -23.91
N PHE A 8 -2.00 1.80 -24.21
CA PHE A 8 -1.39 2.99 -23.63
C PHE A 8 -1.74 4.22 -24.45
N ARG A 9 -2.28 5.26 -23.80
CA ARG A 9 -2.54 6.57 -24.41
C ARG A 9 -2.25 7.68 -23.41
N ARG A 10 -1.46 8.68 -23.82
CA ARG A 10 -1.15 9.87 -23.01
C ARG A 10 -0.68 9.52 -21.58
N GLY A 11 0.19 8.52 -21.44
CA GLY A 11 0.70 8.08 -20.13
C GLY A 11 -0.27 7.24 -19.29
N HIS A 12 -1.47 6.93 -19.80
CA HIS A 12 -2.46 6.13 -19.08
C HIS A 12 -2.67 4.76 -19.75
N CYS A 13 -2.92 3.73 -18.92
CA CYS A 13 -3.27 2.39 -19.36
C CYS A 13 -4.79 2.21 -19.40
N TYR A 14 -5.32 1.84 -20.56
CA TYR A 14 -6.75 1.59 -20.78
C TYR A 14 -7.01 0.15 -21.16
N TYR A 15 -8.04 -0.45 -20.58
CA TYR A 15 -8.42 -1.83 -20.80
C TYR A 15 -9.67 -1.94 -21.66
N THR A 16 -9.64 -2.85 -22.64
CA THR A 16 -10.76 -3.14 -23.54
C THR A 16 -10.86 -4.64 -23.77
N ILE A 17 -12.07 -5.19 -23.69
CA ILE A 17 -12.34 -6.55 -24.16
C ILE A 17 -12.58 -6.49 -25.67
N VAL A 18 -11.81 -7.28 -26.41
CA VAL A 18 -11.85 -7.31 -27.87
C VAL A 18 -12.06 -8.72 -28.38
N GLU A 19 -12.71 -8.84 -29.53
CA GLU A 19 -12.80 -10.06 -30.31
C GLU A 19 -11.82 -9.99 -31.48
N GLY A 20 -10.91 -10.96 -31.57
CA GLY A 20 -10.08 -11.18 -32.75
C GLY A 20 -10.87 -11.86 -33.87
N TYR A 21 -10.87 -11.26 -35.06
CA TYR A 21 -11.44 -11.79 -36.30
C TYR A 21 -10.44 -11.65 -37.46
N ARG A 22 -10.59 -12.44 -38.52
CA ARG A 22 -9.75 -12.36 -39.73
C ARG A 22 -10.51 -11.66 -40.86
N ASP A 23 -9.84 -10.75 -41.53
CA ASP A 23 -10.36 -10.03 -42.68
C ASP A 23 -9.23 -9.82 -43.70
N GLY A 24 -9.38 -10.36 -44.91
CA GLY A 24 -8.37 -10.28 -45.96
C GLY A 24 -7.00 -10.87 -45.58
N GLY A 25 -6.98 -11.97 -44.80
CA GLY A 25 -5.75 -12.62 -44.35
C GLY A 25 -5.02 -11.91 -43.18
N LYS A 26 -5.53 -10.76 -42.71
CA LYS A 26 -5.00 -10.04 -41.55
C LYS A 26 -5.91 -10.24 -40.34
N VAL A 27 -5.31 -10.38 -39.15
CA VAL A 27 -6.07 -10.39 -37.89
C VAL A 27 -6.44 -8.95 -37.53
N LYS A 28 -7.72 -8.71 -37.31
CA LYS A 28 -8.29 -7.44 -36.84
C LYS A 28 -9.01 -7.67 -35.51
N HIS A 29 -9.14 -6.61 -34.72
CA HIS A 29 -9.83 -6.66 -33.44
C HIS A 29 -11.08 -5.80 -33.47
N ARG A 30 -12.21 -6.36 -33.02
CA ARG A 30 -13.47 -5.65 -32.78
C ARG A 30 -13.60 -5.39 -31.29
N THR A 31 -13.84 -4.14 -30.89
CA THR A 31 -14.07 -3.82 -29.47
C THR A 31 -15.46 -4.27 -29.05
N LEU A 32 -15.53 -5.11 -28.01
CA LEU A 32 -16.79 -5.57 -27.41
C LEU A 32 -17.15 -4.74 -26.17
N LEU A 33 -16.18 -4.47 -25.30
CA LEU A 33 -16.40 -3.72 -24.06
C LEU A 33 -15.21 -2.79 -23.76
N TYR A 34 -15.51 -1.54 -23.43
CA TYR A 34 -14.52 -0.58 -22.96
C TYR A 34 -14.57 -0.49 -21.43
N LEU A 35 -13.51 -0.96 -20.76
CA LEU A 35 -13.42 -0.99 -19.30
C LEU A 35 -12.84 0.32 -18.74
N GLY A 36 -12.13 1.09 -19.55
CA GLY A 36 -11.49 2.33 -19.12
C GLY A 36 -10.23 2.08 -18.29
N ARG A 37 -9.99 2.95 -17.29
CA ARG A 37 -8.88 2.83 -16.33
C ARG A 37 -9.38 2.15 -15.07
N LEU A 38 -8.74 1.04 -14.69
CA LEU A 38 -9.14 0.27 -13.51
C LEU A 38 -9.00 1.07 -12.21
N GLU A 39 -7.95 1.89 -12.10
CA GLU A 39 -7.66 2.79 -10.96
C GLU A 39 -8.76 3.82 -10.64
N THR A 40 -9.72 4.02 -11.54
CA THR A 40 -10.74 5.07 -11.39
C THR A 40 -12.17 4.52 -11.48
N LEU A 41 -12.35 3.22 -11.22
CA LEU A 41 -13.67 2.59 -11.25
C LEU A 41 -14.56 3.17 -10.14
N ASP A 42 -15.54 3.98 -10.55
CA ASP A 42 -16.59 4.55 -9.71
C ASP A 42 -17.96 3.96 -10.09
N ASP A 43 -18.98 4.20 -9.27
CA ASP A 43 -20.35 3.68 -9.50
C ASP A 43 -20.96 4.18 -10.82
N GLU A 44 -20.56 5.36 -11.30
CA GLU A 44 -21.05 5.90 -12.57
C GLU A 44 -20.47 5.11 -13.75
N LYS A 45 -19.17 4.80 -13.72
CA LYS A 45 -18.51 3.96 -14.71
C LYS A 45 -18.99 2.53 -14.66
N ARG A 46 -19.27 1.99 -13.46
CA ARG A 46 -19.90 0.67 -13.32
C ARG A 46 -21.23 0.62 -14.07
N ARG A 47 -22.11 1.61 -13.88
CA ARG A 47 -23.39 1.70 -14.62
C ARG A 47 -23.21 1.83 -16.13
N ARG A 48 -22.18 2.57 -16.58
CA ARG A 48 -21.84 2.68 -18.01
C ARG A 48 -21.39 1.34 -18.58
N ILE A 49 -20.57 0.59 -17.84
CA ILE A 49 -20.12 -0.75 -18.22
C ILE A 49 -21.32 -1.70 -18.32
N GLU A 50 -22.21 -1.71 -17.32
CA GLU A 50 -23.45 -2.50 -17.34
C GLU A 50 -24.34 -2.16 -18.55
N ALA A 51 -24.45 -0.87 -18.90
CA ALA A 51 -25.20 -0.43 -20.07
C ALA A 51 -24.57 -0.86 -21.40
N ILE A 52 -23.23 -0.97 -21.48
CA ILE A 52 -22.53 -1.48 -22.66
C ILE A 52 -22.70 -3.00 -22.76
N ILE A 53 -22.61 -3.73 -21.64
CA ILE A 53 -22.83 -5.19 -21.60
C ILE A 53 -24.20 -5.55 -22.18
N ARG A 54 -25.26 -4.77 -21.87
CA ARG A 54 -26.60 -4.97 -22.45
C ARG A 54 -26.66 -4.85 -23.97
N LYS A 55 -25.68 -4.20 -24.61
CA LYS A 55 -25.61 -4.01 -26.07
C LYS A 55 -24.72 -5.05 -26.76
N VAL A 56 -24.03 -5.90 -25.99
CA VAL A 56 -23.20 -6.96 -26.54
C VAL A 56 -24.11 -8.12 -26.99
N PRO A 57 -23.85 -8.75 -28.16
CA PRO A 57 -24.57 -9.94 -28.58
C PRO A 57 -24.54 -11.05 -27.52
N GLU A 58 -25.68 -11.69 -27.25
CA GLU A 58 -25.80 -12.72 -26.21
C GLU A 58 -24.81 -13.88 -26.39
N GLU A 59 -24.51 -14.23 -27.64
CA GLU A 59 -23.53 -15.25 -28.03
C GLU A 59 -22.12 -14.99 -27.47
N LYS A 60 -21.78 -13.72 -27.22
CA LYS A 60 -20.46 -13.30 -26.71
C LYS A 60 -20.44 -13.09 -25.20
N LEU A 61 -21.58 -13.07 -24.54
CA LEU A 61 -21.67 -12.87 -23.09
C LEU A 61 -20.96 -13.98 -22.29
N PRO A 62 -21.02 -15.28 -22.66
CA PRO A 62 -20.28 -16.32 -21.94
C PRO A 62 -18.76 -16.11 -21.99
N GLU A 63 -18.20 -15.83 -23.17
CA GLU A 63 -16.76 -15.58 -23.33
C GLU A 63 -16.31 -14.33 -22.55
N ILE A 64 -17.15 -13.29 -22.52
CA ILE A 64 -16.89 -12.09 -21.71
C ILE A 64 -16.95 -12.39 -20.21
N LYS A 65 -17.94 -13.16 -19.76
CA LYS A 65 -18.07 -13.55 -18.34
C LYS A 65 -16.85 -14.34 -17.89
N THR A 66 -16.42 -15.35 -18.66
CA THR A 66 -15.19 -16.10 -18.35
C THR A 66 -13.97 -15.18 -18.30
N CYS A 67 -13.81 -14.27 -19.28
CA CYS A 67 -12.73 -13.27 -19.22
C CYS A 67 -12.82 -12.34 -18.01
N MET A 68 -14.03 -12.02 -17.53
CA MET A 68 -14.26 -11.17 -16.35
C MET A 68 -14.02 -11.93 -15.03
N GLU A 69 -14.39 -13.21 -14.96
CA GLU A 69 -14.12 -14.11 -13.84
C GLU A 69 -12.61 -14.38 -13.73
N GLU A 70 -11.90 -14.53 -14.85
CA GLU A 70 -10.42 -14.60 -14.87
C GLU A 70 -9.75 -13.27 -14.50
N LEU A 71 -10.45 -12.15 -14.72
CA LEU A 71 -10.04 -10.81 -14.29
C LEU A 71 -10.41 -10.51 -12.84
N ASP A 72 -11.10 -11.41 -12.13
CA ASP A 72 -11.39 -11.28 -10.71
C ASP A 72 -10.07 -11.45 -9.95
N ILE A 73 -9.26 -10.38 -9.97
CA ILE A 73 -8.11 -10.17 -9.13
C ILE A 73 -8.70 -9.55 -7.87
N PRO A 74 -9.04 -10.34 -6.85
CA PRO A 74 -9.87 -9.87 -5.74
C PRO A 74 -9.18 -8.75 -4.95
N LEU A 75 -7.85 -8.65 -5.02
CA LEU A 75 -7.07 -7.53 -4.49
C LEU A 75 -5.68 -7.49 -5.17
N ILE A 76 -5.27 -6.33 -5.66
CA ILE A 76 -3.86 -6.06 -5.97
C ILE A 76 -3.28 -5.45 -4.70
N ARG A 77 -2.36 -6.17 -4.04
CA ARG A 77 -1.62 -5.67 -2.87
C ARG A 77 -0.18 -5.38 -3.26
N ASP A 78 0.39 -4.32 -2.69
CA ASP A 78 1.82 -4.09 -2.78
C ASP A 78 2.55 -5.13 -1.95
N GLN A 79 3.25 -6.04 -2.64
CA GLN A 79 3.86 -7.21 -2.03
C GLN A 79 5.38 -7.20 -2.15
N GLY A 80 5.96 -6.88 -3.31
CA GLY A 80 7.39 -7.06 -3.56
C GLY A 80 8.28 -6.31 -2.58
N ASP A 81 8.27 -4.99 -2.66
CA ASP A 81 9.17 -4.14 -1.87
C ASP A 81 8.79 -4.14 -0.38
N VAL A 82 7.49 -4.20 -0.08
CA VAL A 82 6.93 -4.29 1.28
C VAL A 82 7.41 -5.57 1.99
N GLU A 83 7.28 -6.72 1.35
CA GLU A 83 7.67 -8.02 1.92
C GLU A 83 9.17 -8.09 2.16
N ILE A 84 9.98 -7.55 1.24
CA ILE A 84 11.44 -7.50 1.39
C ILE A 84 11.81 -6.66 2.62
N LEU A 85 11.25 -5.46 2.75
CA LEU A 85 11.53 -4.59 3.91
C LEU A 85 11.02 -5.21 5.22
N TYR A 86 9.86 -5.88 5.21
CA TYR A 86 9.36 -6.58 6.38
C TYR A 86 10.29 -7.73 6.82
N ARG A 87 10.81 -8.51 5.86
CA ARG A 87 11.82 -9.55 6.14
C ARG A 87 13.13 -8.97 6.67
N ILE A 88 13.57 -7.83 6.14
CA ILE A 88 14.76 -7.13 6.64
C ILE A 88 14.52 -6.68 8.08
N ALA A 89 13.38 -6.05 8.37
CA ALA A 89 13.01 -5.66 9.73
C ALA A 89 12.97 -6.85 10.70
N GLY A 90 12.48 -8.01 10.24
CA GLY A 90 12.53 -9.26 10.99
C GLY A 90 13.95 -9.76 11.26
N LYS A 91 14.83 -9.74 10.26
CA LYS A 91 16.25 -10.11 10.43
C LYS A 91 17.03 -9.19 11.36
N LEU A 92 16.64 -7.92 11.41
CA LEU A 92 17.19 -6.93 12.35
C LEU A 92 16.55 -6.99 13.73
N GLU A 93 15.57 -7.88 13.94
CA GLU A 93 14.77 -7.99 15.17
C GLU A 93 14.13 -6.67 15.59
N LEU A 94 13.83 -5.78 14.64
CA LEU A 94 13.47 -4.39 14.93
C LEU A 94 12.26 -4.28 15.87
N ARG A 95 11.23 -5.10 15.63
CA ARG A 95 10.05 -5.19 16.50
C ARG A 95 10.44 -5.60 17.93
N GLY A 96 11.30 -6.60 18.08
CA GLY A 96 11.73 -7.14 19.36
C GLY A 96 12.57 -6.13 20.14
N ILE A 97 13.52 -5.47 19.47
CA ILE A 97 14.35 -4.42 20.05
C ILE A 97 13.48 -3.28 20.59
N ILE A 98 12.54 -2.77 19.78
CA ILE A 98 11.65 -1.66 20.20
C ILE A 98 10.80 -2.09 21.40
N ASN A 99 10.15 -3.25 21.31
CA ASN A 99 9.31 -3.76 22.41
C ASN A 99 10.10 -4.02 23.70
N GLY A 100 11.39 -4.34 23.60
CA GLY A 100 12.27 -4.51 24.76
C GLY A 100 12.61 -3.20 25.49
N HIS A 101 12.41 -2.04 24.85
CA HIS A 101 12.75 -0.73 25.41
C HIS A 101 11.51 0.11 25.80
N VAL A 102 10.30 -0.41 25.59
CA VAL A 102 9.05 0.29 25.88
C VAL A 102 8.15 -0.54 26.79
N VAL A 103 7.45 0.11 27.71
CA VAL A 103 6.51 -0.56 28.62
C VAL A 103 5.09 -0.32 28.14
N LYS A 104 4.52 -1.31 27.44
CA LYS A 104 3.12 -1.29 27.00
C LYS A 104 2.42 -2.59 27.37
N THR A 105 1.28 -2.50 28.04
CA THR A 105 0.57 -3.65 28.64
C THR A 105 -0.58 -4.19 27.79
N SER A 106 -1.12 -3.42 26.85
CA SER A 106 -2.28 -3.85 26.06
C SER A 106 -2.34 -3.19 24.67
N GLY A 107 -3.16 -3.77 23.79
CA GLY A 107 -3.36 -3.30 22.43
C GLY A 107 -2.26 -3.78 21.46
N VAL A 108 -2.16 -3.11 20.32
CA VAL A 108 -1.10 -3.39 19.33
C VAL A 108 0.25 -3.00 19.93
N ASP A 109 1.27 -3.86 19.80
CA ASP A 109 2.59 -3.56 20.31
C ASP A 109 3.25 -2.37 19.58
N VAL A 110 4.15 -1.67 20.26
CA VAL A 110 4.80 -0.48 19.70
C VAL A 110 5.71 -0.87 18.55
N GLY A 111 6.44 -1.97 18.68
CA GLY A 111 7.36 -2.47 17.65
C GLY A 111 6.67 -2.73 16.32
N SER A 112 5.51 -3.41 16.30
CA SER A 112 4.74 -3.63 15.06
C SER A 112 4.34 -2.31 14.40
N GLN A 113 3.84 -1.34 15.18
CA GLN A 113 3.45 -0.04 14.65
C GLN A 113 4.64 0.74 14.09
N MET A 114 5.79 0.68 14.74
CA MET A 114 7.01 1.34 14.26
C MET A 114 7.60 0.67 13.01
N VAL A 115 7.53 -0.66 12.93
CA VAL A 115 7.93 -1.38 11.70
C VAL A 115 7.06 -0.96 10.53
N VAL A 116 5.73 -0.85 10.72
CA VAL A 116 4.81 -0.35 9.68
C VAL A 116 5.19 1.07 9.25
N LEU A 117 5.43 1.98 10.21
CA LEU A 117 5.85 3.35 9.90
C LEU A 117 7.19 3.41 9.17
N ALA A 118 8.18 2.61 9.58
CA ALA A 118 9.48 2.56 8.93
C ALA A 118 9.38 2.06 7.48
N ILE A 119 8.57 1.02 7.23
CA ILE A 119 8.34 0.52 5.86
C ILE A 119 7.61 1.56 5.03
N ASN A 120 6.56 2.20 5.57
CA ASN A 120 5.85 3.27 4.88
C ASN A 120 6.81 4.41 4.51
N GLN A 121 7.67 4.83 5.45
CA GLN A 121 8.63 5.90 5.25
C GLN A 121 9.69 5.58 4.17
N CYS A 122 10.03 4.30 3.99
CA CYS A 122 10.97 3.84 2.96
C CYS A 122 10.35 3.77 1.56
N LEU A 123 9.02 3.63 1.44
CA LEU A 123 8.34 3.40 0.17
C LEU A 123 7.57 4.64 -0.29
N ASP A 124 6.49 4.98 0.42
CA ASP A 124 5.52 6.00 -0.02
C ASP A 124 5.60 7.29 0.79
N ALA A 125 6.18 7.25 1.99
CA ALA A 125 6.36 8.37 2.92
C ALA A 125 5.06 9.17 3.11
N LEU A 126 3.97 8.47 3.41
CA LEU A 126 2.66 9.08 3.56
C LEU A 126 2.52 9.76 4.92
N ALA A 127 1.64 10.77 4.97
CA ALA A 127 1.23 11.34 6.25
C ALA A 127 0.54 10.27 7.13
N LEU A 128 0.71 10.39 8.44
CA LEU A 128 0.16 9.46 9.45
C LEU A 128 -1.33 9.15 9.24
N ASP A 129 -2.12 10.16 8.85
CA ASP A 129 -3.55 10.06 8.59
C ASP A 129 -3.93 9.08 7.45
N ASN A 130 -2.96 8.68 6.62
CA ASN A 130 -3.16 7.78 5.49
C ASN A 130 -2.44 6.43 5.65
N VAL A 131 -1.73 6.21 6.76
CA VAL A 131 -0.92 5.00 6.96
C VAL A 131 -1.79 3.76 7.13
N ASP A 132 -2.95 3.86 7.77
CA ASP A 132 -3.89 2.75 7.95
C ASP A 132 -4.46 2.25 6.60
N LEU A 133 -4.88 3.16 5.73
CA LEU A 133 -5.36 2.84 4.39
C LEU A 133 -4.24 2.28 3.52
N TRP A 134 -3.05 2.87 3.58
CA TRP A 134 -1.88 2.33 2.90
C TRP A 134 -1.59 0.89 3.33
N TYR A 135 -1.53 0.67 4.65
CA TYR A 135 -1.28 -0.65 5.24
C TYR A 135 -2.31 -1.70 4.76
N HIS A 136 -3.59 -1.33 4.68
CA HIS A 136 -4.67 -2.19 4.18
C HIS A 136 -4.43 -2.68 2.74
N HIS A 137 -3.80 -1.84 1.91
CA HIS A 137 -3.45 -2.16 0.53
C HIS A 137 -2.13 -2.93 0.38
N THR A 138 -1.42 -3.22 1.48
CA THR A 138 -0.18 -4.01 1.47
C THR A 138 -0.39 -5.43 2.01
N ILE A 139 0.61 -6.30 1.85
CA ILE A 139 0.62 -7.64 2.46
C ILE A 139 0.75 -7.64 4.00
N LEU A 140 1.10 -6.50 4.60
CA LEU A 140 1.41 -6.41 6.04
C LEU A 140 0.20 -6.75 6.92
N GLU A 141 -1.02 -6.45 6.49
CA GLU A 141 -2.24 -6.78 7.24
C GLU A 141 -2.38 -8.28 7.49
N GLU A 142 -2.09 -9.09 6.47
CA GLU A 142 -2.11 -10.54 6.57
C GLU A 142 -0.93 -11.06 7.41
N GLN A 143 0.27 -10.51 7.19
CA GLN A 143 1.49 -10.93 7.88
C GLN A 143 1.46 -10.65 9.38
N LEU A 144 0.88 -9.52 9.78
CA LEU A 144 0.84 -9.08 11.17
C LEU A 144 -0.45 -9.50 11.89
N GLY A 145 -1.53 -9.78 11.15
CA GLY A 145 -2.84 -10.08 11.73
C GLY A 145 -3.45 -8.92 12.51
N ILE A 146 -2.97 -7.69 12.28
CA ILE A 146 -3.49 -6.47 12.91
C ILE A 146 -4.46 -5.82 11.92
N PRO A 147 -5.75 -5.68 12.26
CA PRO A 147 -6.70 -4.99 11.39
C PRO A 147 -6.28 -3.53 11.16
N PHE A 148 -6.38 -3.05 9.91
CA PHE A 148 -5.89 -1.72 9.53
C PHE A 148 -6.42 -0.57 10.40
N TYR A 149 -7.69 -0.61 10.81
CA TYR A 149 -8.31 0.41 11.66
C TYR A 149 -7.69 0.53 13.07
N LYS A 150 -6.87 -0.46 13.50
CA LYS A 150 -6.08 -0.37 14.73
C LYS A 150 -4.78 0.42 14.55
N LEU A 151 -4.38 0.72 13.32
CA LEU A 151 -3.22 1.55 12.96
C LEU A 151 -3.63 2.97 12.57
N ASN A 152 -4.75 3.47 13.09
CA ASN A 152 -5.15 4.86 12.92
C ASN A 152 -4.14 5.83 13.55
N VAL A 153 -4.21 7.11 13.14
CA VAL A 153 -3.30 8.17 13.59
C VAL A 153 -3.18 8.26 15.11
N GLU A 154 -4.26 8.13 15.87
CA GLU A 154 -4.19 8.23 17.34
C GLU A 154 -3.35 7.12 17.95
N ASN A 155 -3.51 5.89 17.47
CA ASN A 155 -2.74 4.75 17.95
C ASN A 155 -1.28 4.84 17.54
N LEU A 156 -1.00 5.28 16.30
CA LEU A 156 0.35 5.50 15.80
C LEU A 156 1.06 6.61 16.58
N CYS A 157 0.42 7.74 16.83
CA CYS A 157 0.95 8.81 17.67
C CYS A 157 1.26 8.32 19.08
N LYS A 158 0.29 7.66 19.73
CA LYS A 158 0.52 7.05 21.05
C LYS A 158 1.67 6.06 21.04
N ALA A 159 1.85 5.29 19.96
CA ALA A 159 2.95 4.35 19.83
C ALA A 159 4.30 5.06 19.75
N MET A 160 4.38 6.19 19.03
CA MET A 160 5.59 7.02 19.00
C MET A 160 5.88 7.63 20.37
N ASP A 161 4.85 8.07 21.11
CA ASP A 161 5.01 8.64 22.46
C ASP A 161 5.70 7.67 23.44
N TYR A 162 5.55 6.35 23.27
CA TYR A 162 6.25 5.36 24.09
C TYR A 162 7.77 5.33 23.87
N ILE A 163 8.27 5.85 22.75
CA ILE A 163 9.69 5.83 22.38
C ILE A 163 10.43 7.03 22.97
N TYR A 164 9.71 8.13 23.18
CA TYR A 164 10.29 9.34 23.75
C TYR A 164 10.36 9.26 25.27
N GLU A 165 11.44 9.79 25.84
CA GLU A 165 11.57 9.91 27.29
C GLU A 165 10.54 10.94 27.80
N PRO A 166 9.69 10.58 28.78
CA PRO A 166 8.79 11.53 29.40
C PRO A 166 9.59 12.56 30.19
N ILE A 167 9.31 13.85 29.99
CA ILE A 167 9.84 14.93 30.84
C ILE A 167 8.99 14.97 32.10
N MET A 168 9.64 14.76 33.24
CA MET A 168 9.02 14.78 34.56
C MET A 168 9.33 16.09 35.26
N ASP A 169 8.35 16.67 35.98
CA ASP A 169 8.62 17.78 36.91
C ASP A 169 9.40 17.29 38.14
N GLY A 170 9.92 18.24 38.93
CA GLY A 170 10.56 17.95 40.21
C GLY A 170 9.65 17.28 41.25
N LYS A 171 8.39 16.99 40.92
CA LYS A 171 7.41 16.27 41.74
C LYS A 171 7.00 14.92 41.11
N GLY A 172 7.67 14.48 40.04
CA GLY A 172 7.42 13.21 39.36
C GLY A 172 6.14 13.16 38.53
N ARG A 173 5.58 14.31 38.13
CA ARG A 173 4.46 14.39 37.18
C ARG A 173 4.97 14.61 35.77
N MET A 174 4.38 13.92 34.80
CA MET A 174 4.69 14.12 33.39
C MET A 174 4.23 15.53 32.97
N ILE A 175 5.17 16.36 32.50
CA ILE A 175 4.90 17.72 32.03
C ILE A 175 4.85 17.79 30.51
N ASP A 176 5.70 17.01 29.85
CA ASP A 176 5.87 17.01 28.41
C ASP A 176 6.53 15.70 27.96
N VAL A 177 6.56 15.44 26.66
CA VAL A 177 7.32 14.35 26.04
C VAL A 177 8.52 14.99 25.37
N LYS A 178 9.74 14.53 25.67
CA LYS A 178 10.94 15.16 25.10
C LYS A 178 10.97 14.83 23.61
N ASP A 179 10.57 15.79 22.77
CA ASP A 179 10.77 15.72 21.32
C ASP A 179 12.29 15.72 21.07
N ASN A 180 12.86 14.51 21.10
CA ASN A 180 14.27 14.25 20.85
C ASN A 180 14.51 14.12 19.35
N ALA A 181 13.87 14.97 18.53
CA ALA A 181 14.53 15.46 17.33
C ALA A 181 15.81 16.23 17.75
N GLN A 182 16.76 15.52 18.36
CA GLN A 182 18.12 15.94 18.51
C GLN A 182 18.59 16.11 17.07
N PRO A 183 18.93 17.33 16.61
CA PRO A 183 19.64 17.44 15.35
C PRO A 183 20.81 16.47 15.43
N ILE A 184 20.86 15.48 14.53
CA ILE A 184 21.98 14.53 14.49
C ILE A 184 23.23 15.38 14.55
N GLN A 185 24.05 15.18 15.59
CA GLN A 185 25.22 16.03 15.80
C GLN A 185 26.00 16.05 14.49
N GLN A 186 26.34 17.26 14.02
CA GLN A 186 26.96 17.43 12.71
C GLN A 186 28.21 16.53 12.57
N SER A 187 28.93 16.30 13.66
CA SER A 187 30.04 15.35 13.75
C SER A 187 29.68 13.92 13.37
N ILE A 188 28.50 13.43 13.76
CA ILE A 188 27.99 12.10 13.42
C ILE A 188 27.58 12.06 11.94
N VAL A 189 26.90 13.11 11.45
CA VAL A 189 26.50 13.21 10.03
C VAL A 189 27.73 13.19 9.12
N GLU A 190 28.75 13.99 9.41
CA GLU A 190 30.00 14.02 8.64
C GLU A 190 30.75 12.69 8.69
N LYS A 191 30.72 12.01 9.84
CA LYS A 191 31.33 10.67 9.97
C LYS A 191 30.59 9.62 9.14
N LEU A 192 29.27 9.67 9.10
CA LEU A 192 28.44 8.79 8.27
C LEU A 192 28.62 9.09 6.79
N LYS A 193 28.71 10.37 6.40
CA LYS A 193 29.03 10.78 5.03
C LYS A 193 30.36 10.20 4.55
N GLY A 194 31.40 10.28 5.37
CA GLY A 194 32.71 9.69 5.06
C GLY A 194 32.70 8.16 5.01
N LEU A 195 31.87 7.49 5.82
CA LEU A 195 31.75 6.04 5.84
C LEU A 195 31.00 5.48 4.62
N TYR A 196 30.01 6.21 4.10
CA TYR A 196 29.13 5.76 3.02
C TYR A 196 29.35 6.49 1.69
N ASP A 197 30.42 7.29 1.59
CA ASP A 197 30.81 8.08 0.42
C ASP A 197 29.67 9.00 -0.11
N ILE A 198 28.88 9.52 0.83
CA ILE A 198 27.76 10.43 0.55
C ILE A 198 28.31 11.85 0.53
N LYS A 199 28.18 12.55 -0.61
CA LYS A 199 28.56 13.97 -0.76
C LYS A 199 27.60 14.89 0.00
#